data_AF-A0A5S5AYS9-F1
#
_entry.id   AF-A0A5S5AYS9-F1
#
_cell.length_a   1.000
_cell.length_b   1.000
_cell.length_c   1.000
_cell.angle_alpha   90.00
_cell.angle_beta   90.00
_cell.angle_gamma   90.00
#
_symmetry.space_group_name_H-M   'P 1'
#
loop_
_entity.id
_entity.type
_entity.pdbx_description
1 polymer ?
#
loop_
_entity_poly.entity_id
_entity_poly.type
_entity_poly.pdbx_seq_one_letter_code
_entity_poly.pdbx_strand_id
1 'polypeptide(L)'
;MAEIQRYTNKITLKWRTGGIFQGFFSNLLTFCNNLLQFNLIDSIQNEGGCDSKMKALGRHILAEIYDCDPNVLNDRDLIEEIMVKAALEAGAEVREVAFHKFSPQGVSGVVVISESHLTVHTWPELGYAAVDVFTCGDKVNPWDACNYIAERFEAKHMTASEVKRGVFEKPVKVVNF
;
A
#
# COMPACT_ATOMS: atom_id res chain seq x y z
N MET A 1 3.62 -7.01 -41.91
CA MET A 1 4.34 -5.97 -41.15
C MET A 1 4.02 -6.20 -39.68
N ALA A 2 5.06 -6.22 -38.82
CA ALA A 2 5.04 -6.54 -37.37
C ALA A 2 4.10 -5.60 -36.57
N GLU A 3 3.68 -5.85 -35.31
CA GLU A 3 4.48 -6.29 -34.16
C GLU A 3 3.64 -6.82 -32.97
N ILE A 4 4.37 -7.37 -32.00
CA ILE A 4 4.09 -8.28 -30.87
C ILE A 4 3.73 -7.54 -29.58
N GLN A 5 2.91 -8.14 -28.69
CA GLN A 5 3.29 -8.31 -27.28
C GLN A 5 2.52 -9.43 -26.54
N ARG A 6 3.30 -10.30 -25.88
CA ARG A 6 2.94 -11.45 -25.04
C ARG A 6 2.82 -11.04 -23.56
N TYR A 7 2.17 -11.88 -22.76
CA TYR A 7 2.58 -12.50 -21.46
C TYR A 7 1.28 -12.87 -20.69
N THR A 8 0.81 -14.13 -20.75
CA THR A 8 1.07 -15.29 -19.83
C THR A 8 0.59 -15.05 -18.39
N ASN A 9 -0.01 -15.96 -17.62
CA ASN A 9 -0.33 -17.39 -17.74
C ASN A 9 -1.66 -17.65 -17.01
N LYS A 10 -2.67 -18.17 -17.71
CA LYS A 10 -3.95 -18.59 -17.12
C LYS A 10 -3.95 -20.12 -17.04
N ILE A 11 -4.03 -20.67 -15.83
CA ILE A 11 -4.25 -22.12 -15.63
C ILE A 11 -5.65 -22.45 -16.14
N THR A 12 -5.75 -23.38 -17.10
CA THR A 12 -7.03 -23.95 -17.52
C THR A 12 -6.89 -25.46 -17.64
N LEU A 13 -7.57 -26.19 -16.76
CA LEU A 13 -7.77 -27.64 -16.87
C LEU A 13 -8.91 -27.91 -17.84
N LYS A 14 -8.69 -28.82 -18.79
CA LYS A 14 -9.74 -29.33 -19.68
C LYS A 14 -9.57 -30.83 -19.86
N TRP A 15 -10.59 -31.60 -19.48
CA TRP A 15 -10.72 -33.03 -19.72
C TRP A 15 -11.82 -33.29 -20.77
N ARG A 16 -11.85 -34.51 -21.33
CA ARG A 16 -12.63 -35.07 -22.46
C ARG A 16 -11.90 -34.94 -23.80
N THR A 17 -11.72 -35.98 -24.62
CA THR A 17 -12.38 -37.29 -24.80
C THR A 17 -11.41 -38.29 -25.46
N GLY A 18 -11.79 -39.57 -25.45
CA GLY A 18 -11.00 -40.74 -25.83
C GLY A 18 -10.30 -40.73 -27.20
N GLY A 19 -9.22 -41.49 -27.24
CA GLY A 19 -8.52 -41.94 -28.44
C GLY A 19 -7.56 -43.07 -28.07
N ILE A 20 -7.74 -44.23 -28.67
CA ILE A 20 -6.86 -45.40 -28.54
C ILE A 20 -5.76 -45.25 -29.59
N PHE A 21 -4.49 -45.35 -29.20
CA PHE A 21 -3.41 -45.67 -30.13
C PHE A 21 -2.41 -46.64 -29.47
N GLN A 22 -2.25 -47.80 -30.12
CA GLN A 22 -1.21 -48.80 -29.90
C GLN A 22 0.16 -48.28 -30.34
N GLY A 23 1.24 -48.71 -29.67
CA GLY A 23 2.59 -48.46 -30.16
C GLY A 23 3.74 -48.94 -29.27
N PHE A 24 3.97 -50.25 -29.25
CA PHE A 24 5.25 -50.97 -29.14
C PHE A 24 6.23 -50.74 -27.95
N PHE A 25 6.40 -51.82 -27.16
CA PHE A 25 7.64 -52.46 -26.71
C PHE A 25 8.91 -51.59 -26.59
N SER A 26 9.61 -51.51 -25.45
CA SER A 26 10.27 -52.66 -24.82
C SER A 26 11.09 -52.27 -23.57
N ASN A 27 11.27 -53.27 -22.69
CA ASN A 27 12.34 -53.48 -21.70
C ASN A 27 12.29 -52.64 -20.41
N LEU A 28 11.91 -53.22 -19.25
CA LEU A 28 12.53 -54.28 -18.45
C LEU A 28 13.81 -53.83 -17.73
N LEU A 29 13.63 -53.43 -16.46
CA LEU A 29 14.44 -53.75 -15.26
C LEU A 29 13.67 -53.09 -14.08
N THR A 30 12.75 -53.76 -13.38
CA THR A 30 13.01 -54.70 -12.27
C THR A 30 14.10 -54.15 -11.33
N PHE A 31 13.72 -53.41 -10.28
CA PHE A 31 13.48 -53.88 -8.90
C PHE A 31 14.76 -53.92 -8.05
N CYS A 32 14.61 -53.53 -6.77
CA CYS A 32 15.62 -53.36 -5.71
C CYS A 32 16.39 -52.02 -5.75
N ASN A 33 16.36 -51.15 -4.75
CA ASN A 33 16.33 -51.40 -3.32
C ASN A 33 15.47 -50.41 -2.52
N ASN A 34 14.89 -50.95 -1.46
CA ASN A 34 14.11 -50.33 -0.41
C ASN A 34 14.81 -49.16 0.28
N LEU A 35 13.94 -48.30 0.84
CA LEU A 35 14.08 -47.58 2.11
C LEU A 35 15.45 -47.72 2.78
N LEU A 36 16.16 -46.59 2.85
CA LEU A 36 16.90 -46.09 4.03
C LEU A 36 17.69 -44.86 3.58
N GLN A 37 17.01 -43.72 3.51
CA GLN A 37 17.58 -42.38 3.70
C GLN A 37 16.45 -41.34 3.67
N PHE A 38 15.47 -41.55 4.55
CA PHE A 38 14.81 -40.40 5.17
C PHE A 38 15.85 -39.78 6.11
N ASN A 39 16.00 -38.46 6.06
CA ASN A 39 16.97 -37.62 6.77
C ASN A 39 18.35 -37.56 6.11
N LEU A 40 18.54 -36.58 5.22
CA LEU A 40 19.74 -35.74 5.06
C LEU A 40 19.73 -35.03 3.68
N ILE A 41 18.71 -34.22 3.38
CA ILE A 41 18.82 -33.18 2.33
C ILE A 41 18.12 -31.89 2.81
N ASP A 42 18.38 -31.51 4.06
CA ASP A 42 18.02 -30.17 4.59
C ASP A 42 19.26 -29.29 4.79
N SER A 43 20.44 -29.68 4.28
CA SER A 43 21.70 -29.04 4.67
C SER A 43 22.49 -28.36 3.55
N ILE A 44 22.00 -28.23 2.32
CA ILE A 44 22.75 -27.50 1.28
C ILE A 44 21.81 -26.82 0.28
N GLN A 45 21.26 -25.65 0.62
CA GLN A 45 21.09 -24.52 -0.30
C GLN A 45 21.13 -23.17 0.46
N ASN A 46 22.07 -22.33 0.02
CA ASN A 46 22.17 -20.86 0.15
C ASN A 46 22.69 -20.24 1.45
N GLU A 47 24.02 -20.15 1.50
CA GLU A 47 24.72 -18.94 1.95
C GLU A 47 24.25 -17.71 1.14
N GLY A 48 23.98 -16.58 1.80
CA GLY A 48 23.95 -15.26 1.17
C GLY A 48 22.59 -14.63 0.82
N GLY A 49 21.60 -14.69 1.72
CA GLY A 49 20.38 -13.88 1.61
C GLY A 49 20.25 -12.90 2.77
N CYS A 50 20.83 -11.70 2.66
CA CYS A 50 20.41 -10.58 3.51
C CYS A 50 19.08 -10.06 2.97
N ASP A 51 17.98 -10.74 3.29
CA ASP A 51 16.66 -10.10 3.26
C ASP A 51 16.39 -9.53 4.65
N SER A 52 17.22 -8.57 5.05
CA SER A 52 16.93 -7.71 6.19
C SER A 52 15.72 -6.88 5.79
N LYS A 53 14.53 -7.38 6.10
CA LYS A 53 13.24 -6.70 5.88
C LYS A 53 13.39 -5.26 6.40
N MET A 54 13.59 -4.31 5.49
CA MET A 54 13.85 -2.91 5.80
C MET A 54 12.64 -2.37 6.57
N LYS A 55 12.75 -2.28 7.89
CA LYS A 55 11.65 -1.86 8.76
C LYS A 55 11.64 -0.34 8.79
N ALA A 56 10.69 0.24 8.04
CA ALA A 56 10.38 1.65 8.14
C ALA A 56 9.65 1.94 9.47
N LEU A 57 9.84 3.13 10.03
CA LEU A 57 9.07 3.58 11.20
C LEU A 57 7.62 3.91 10.83
N GLY A 58 7.40 4.38 9.60
CA GLY A 58 6.07 4.72 9.13
C GLY A 58 5.97 4.87 7.63
N ARG A 59 4.74 5.12 7.18
CA ARG A 59 4.35 5.25 5.78
C ARG A 59 3.74 6.63 5.59
N HIS A 60 4.24 7.35 4.60
CA HIS A 60 3.81 8.72 4.31
C HIS A 60 3.27 8.79 2.90
N ILE A 61 1.97 9.03 2.77
CA ILE A 61 1.33 9.24 1.48
C ILE A 61 1.28 10.74 1.22
N LEU A 62 1.75 11.13 0.05
CA LEU A 62 1.58 12.46 -0.54
C LEU A 62 0.52 12.33 -1.63
N ALA A 63 -0.67 12.85 -1.39
CA ALA A 63 -1.83 12.75 -2.26
C ALA A 63 -2.18 14.10 -2.89
N GLU A 64 -2.26 14.09 -4.20
CA GLU A 64 -2.75 15.18 -5.04
C GLU A 64 -4.18 14.84 -5.45
N ILE A 65 -5.15 15.64 -5.02
CA ILE A 65 -6.57 15.39 -5.21
C ILE A 65 -7.17 16.48 -6.10
N TYR A 66 -7.81 16.08 -7.19
CA TYR A 66 -8.26 16.96 -8.27
C TYR A 66 -9.76 16.84 -8.53
N ASP A 67 -10.31 17.88 -9.15
CA ASP A 67 -11.72 18.00 -9.54
C ASP A 67 -12.69 17.82 -8.36
N CYS A 68 -12.32 18.34 -7.20
CA CYS A 68 -13.13 18.33 -5.98
C CYS A 68 -14.27 19.36 -6.03
N ASP A 69 -15.26 19.23 -5.15
CA ASP A 69 -16.27 20.28 -4.95
C ASP A 69 -15.65 21.53 -4.30
N PRO A 70 -15.63 22.70 -4.98
CA PRO A 70 -15.09 23.94 -4.41
C PRO A 70 -15.78 24.39 -3.12
N ASN A 71 -17.06 24.04 -2.92
CA ASN A 71 -17.78 24.40 -1.70
C ASN A 71 -17.23 23.64 -0.50
N VAL A 72 -16.96 22.34 -0.67
CA VAL A 72 -16.29 21.52 0.35
C VAL A 72 -14.89 22.06 0.61
N LEU A 73 -14.11 22.33 -0.44
CA LEU A 73 -12.74 22.81 -0.32
C LEU A 73 -12.61 24.18 0.38
N ASN A 74 -13.69 24.97 0.43
CA ASN A 74 -13.71 26.28 1.05
C ASN A 74 -14.43 26.31 2.42
N ASP A 75 -14.89 25.16 2.92
CA ASP A 75 -15.53 25.04 4.22
C ASP A 75 -14.54 24.47 5.25
N ARG A 76 -14.10 25.34 6.17
CA ARG A 76 -13.12 24.97 7.20
C ARG A 76 -13.65 23.94 8.17
N ASP A 77 -14.91 24.06 8.58
CA ASP A 77 -15.47 23.18 9.61
C ASP A 77 -15.73 21.79 9.03
N LEU A 78 -16.22 21.75 7.79
CA LEU A 78 -16.40 20.49 7.06
C LEU A 78 -15.07 19.79 6.81
N ILE A 79 -14.03 20.52 6.39
CA ILE A 79 -12.69 19.94 6.18
C ILE A 79 -12.13 19.38 7.49
N GLU A 80 -12.25 20.11 8.60
CA GLU A 80 -11.82 19.61 9.91
C GLU A 80 -12.53 18.30 10.26
N GLU A 81 -13.86 18.24 10.09
CA GLU A 81 -14.64 17.03 10.33
C GLU A 81 -14.18 15.86 9.46
N ILE A 82 -13.96 16.09 8.16
CA ILE A 82 -13.51 15.08 7.20
C ILE A 82 -12.13 14.55 7.62
N MET A 83 -11.18 15.43 7.91
CA MET A 83 -9.81 15.05 8.26
C MET A 83 -9.74 14.28 9.57
N VAL A 84 -10.51 14.69 10.59
CA VAL A 84 -10.60 13.97 11.87
C VAL A 84 -11.20 12.58 11.66
N LYS A 85 -12.31 12.48 10.90
CA LYS A 85 -12.91 11.18 10.60
C LYS A 85 -11.96 10.29 9.80
N ALA A 86 -11.22 10.82 8.83
CA ALA A 86 -10.22 10.08 8.08
C ALA A 86 -9.16 9.45 8.99
N ALA A 87 -8.67 10.21 9.99
CA ALA A 87 -7.73 9.69 10.98
C ALA A 87 -8.34 8.56 11.82
N LEU A 88 -9.58 8.73 12.29
CA LEU A 88 -10.28 7.73 13.11
C LEU A 88 -10.60 6.45 12.33
N GLU A 89 -11.07 6.55 11.09
CA GLU A 89 -11.36 5.42 10.20
C GLU A 89 -10.09 4.63 9.86
N ALA A 90 -8.95 5.31 9.73
CA ALA A 90 -7.66 4.62 9.58
C ALA A 90 -7.17 3.93 10.86
N GLY A 91 -7.86 4.12 11.99
CA GLY A 91 -7.51 3.57 13.29
C GLY A 91 -6.44 4.37 14.05
N ALA A 92 -6.23 5.64 13.69
CA ALA A 92 -5.31 6.52 14.38
C ALA A 92 -5.96 7.20 15.61
N GLU A 93 -5.13 7.53 16.59
CA GLU A 93 -5.54 8.29 17.77
C GLU A 93 -5.20 9.77 17.57
N VAL A 94 -6.23 10.62 17.51
CA VAL A 94 -6.10 12.07 17.37
C VAL A 94 -5.67 12.71 18.69
N ARG A 95 -4.66 13.58 18.62
CA ARG A 95 -4.13 14.34 19.77
C ARG A 95 -4.57 15.79 19.73
N GLU A 96 -4.34 16.45 18.60
CA GLU A 96 -4.60 17.88 18.42
C GLU A 96 -5.05 18.15 16.98
N VAL A 97 -5.79 19.24 16.79
CA VAL A 97 -6.24 19.71 15.48
C VAL A 97 -6.03 21.22 15.38
N ALA A 98 -5.64 21.69 14.20
CA ALA A 98 -5.55 23.12 13.90
C ALA A 98 -5.90 23.37 12.44
N PHE A 99 -6.87 24.25 12.20
CA PHE A 99 -7.36 24.59 10.86
C PHE A 99 -7.50 26.10 10.70
N HIS A 100 -7.13 26.61 9.54
CA HIS A 100 -7.19 28.02 9.19
C HIS A 100 -7.84 28.20 7.81
N LYS A 101 -8.84 29.08 7.74
CA LYS A 101 -9.45 29.51 6.48
C LYS A 101 -8.81 30.82 6.02
N PHE A 102 -8.35 30.87 4.79
CA PHE A 102 -7.79 32.06 4.18
C PHE A 102 -8.86 32.94 3.54
N SER A 103 -8.49 34.20 3.30
CA SER A 103 -9.25 35.15 2.50
C SER A 103 -8.49 35.38 1.18
N PRO A 104 -9.14 35.31 0.01
CA PRO A 104 -10.59 35.18 -0.18
C PRO A 104 -11.16 33.77 0.02
N GLN A 105 -10.34 32.72 -0.07
CA GLN A 105 -10.77 31.33 0.02
C GLN A 105 -9.61 30.37 0.30
N GLY A 106 -9.94 29.11 0.55
CA GLY A 106 -8.99 28.03 0.80
C GLY A 106 -8.77 27.77 2.28
N VAL A 107 -8.34 26.55 2.59
CA VAL A 107 -8.18 26.05 3.96
C VAL A 107 -6.85 25.33 4.06
N SER A 108 -6.15 25.54 5.18
CA SER A 108 -5.04 24.69 5.58
C SER A 108 -5.30 24.11 6.95
N GLY A 109 -4.92 22.86 7.16
CA GLY A 109 -5.08 22.24 8.45
C GLY A 109 -4.20 21.04 8.69
N VAL A 110 -4.10 20.69 9.96
CA VAL A 110 -3.32 19.57 10.47
C VAL A 110 -4.11 18.85 11.55
N VAL A 111 -4.10 17.52 11.48
CA VAL A 111 -4.53 16.61 12.54
C VAL A 111 -3.29 15.91 13.04
N VAL A 112 -2.88 16.23 14.27
CA VAL A 112 -1.76 15.57 14.95
C VAL A 112 -2.28 14.26 15.52
N ILE A 113 -1.61 13.17 15.18
CA ILE A 113 -1.88 11.83 15.73
C ILE A 113 -0.65 11.35 16.51
N SER A 114 -0.80 10.29 17.32
CA SER A 114 0.19 9.88 18.35
C SER A 114 1.68 10.04 17.99
N GLU A 115 2.12 9.69 16.78
CA GLU A 115 3.54 9.81 16.37
C GLU A 115 3.73 10.41 14.95
N SER A 116 2.69 11.03 14.39
CA SER A 116 2.70 11.52 12.99
C SER A 116 1.56 12.53 12.74
N HIS A 117 1.07 12.68 11.51
CA HIS A 117 0.06 13.70 11.19
C HIS A 117 -0.72 13.38 9.90
N LEU A 118 -1.89 14.02 9.77
CA LEU A 118 -2.55 14.26 8.49
C LEU A 118 -2.57 15.77 8.24
N THR A 119 -2.25 16.21 7.02
CA THR A 119 -2.31 17.64 6.63
C THR A 119 -3.11 17.82 5.35
N VAL A 120 -3.70 19.01 5.21
CA VAL A 120 -4.42 19.40 4.00
C VAL A 120 -4.19 20.86 3.68
N HIS A 121 -4.04 21.16 2.38
CA HIS A 121 -4.03 22.50 1.81
C HIS A 121 -4.95 22.52 0.59
N THR A 122 -5.93 23.44 0.56
CA THR A 122 -6.93 23.49 -0.51
C THR A 122 -6.84 24.76 -1.36
N TRP A 123 -7.11 24.60 -2.66
CA TRP A 123 -7.28 25.66 -3.65
C TRP A 123 -8.65 25.49 -4.34
N PRO A 124 -9.74 26.02 -3.74
CA PRO A 124 -11.11 25.84 -4.25
C PRO A 124 -11.29 26.30 -5.70
N GLU A 125 -10.59 27.35 -6.12
CA GLU A 125 -10.62 27.89 -7.49
C GLU A 125 -10.07 26.93 -8.54
N LEU A 126 -9.27 25.96 -8.11
CA LEU A 126 -8.71 24.91 -8.97
C LEU A 126 -9.39 23.56 -8.76
N GLY A 127 -10.33 23.45 -7.80
CA GLY A 127 -10.87 22.16 -7.37
C GLY A 127 -9.79 21.20 -6.86
N TYR A 128 -8.73 21.73 -6.24
CA TYR A 128 -7.52 20.99 -5.89
C TYR A 128 -7.25 20.99 -4.38
N ALA A 129 -6.78 19.85 -3.88
CA ALA A 129 -6.24 19.73 -2.53
C ALA A 129 -4.93 18.90 -2.53
N ALA A 130 -3.94 19.42 -1.81
CA ALA A 130 -2.75 18.67 -1.42
C ALA A 130 -3.00 18.08 -0.03
N VAL A 131 -2.86 16.76 0.09
CA VAL A 131 -3.10 16.03 1.34
C VAL A 131 -1.90 15.15 1.66
N ASP A 132 -1.41 15.24 2.88
CA ASP A 132 -0.40 14.33 3.39
C ASP A 132 -0.99 13.44 4.48
N VAL A 133 -0.76 12.13 4.38
CA VAL A 133 -1.16 11.16 5.41
C VAL A 133 0.08 10.41 5.86
N PHE A 134 0.61 10.79 7.01
CA PHE A 134 1.73 10.12 7.64
C PHE A 134 1.23 9.30 8.82
N THR A 135 1.46 7.98 8.79
CA THR A 135 1.12 7.08 9.90
C THR A 135 2.33 6.24 10.31
N CYS A 136 2.40 5.92 11.61
CA CYS A 136 3.41 5.05 12.19
C CYS A 136 2.80 3.70 12.58
N GLY A 137 3.61 2.64 12.50
CA GLY A 137 3.20 1.27 12.85
C GLY A 137 2.42 0.52 11.76
N ASP A 138 2.21 -0.77 11.99
CA ASP A 138 1.66 -1.71 10.99
C ASP A 138 0.13 -1.85 11.03
N LYS A 139 -0.53 -1.24 12.03
CA LYS A 139 -1.99 -1.37 12.24
C LYS A 139 -2.82 -0.36 11.47
N VAL A 140 -2.23 0.78 11.12
CA VAL A 140 -2.91 1.91 10.47
C VAL A 140 -2.54 1.91 9.01
N ASN A 141 -3.53 1.79 8.12
CA ASN A 141 -3.30 1.90 6.68
C ASN A 141 -3.56 3.34 6.22
N PRO A 142 -2.52 4.12 5.84
CA PRO A 142 -2.70 5.52 5.45
C PRO A 142 -3.55 5.67 4.17
N TRP A 143 -3.64 4.64 3.32
CA TRP A 143 -4.48 4.69 2.12
C TRP A 143 -5.97 4.78 2.45
N ASP A 144 -6.41 4.24 3.58
CA ASP A 144 -7.82 4.28 3.97
C ASP A 144 -8.23 5.72 4.29
N ALA A 145 -7.37 6.49 4.97
CA ALA A 145 -7.56 7.92 5.18
C ALA A 145 -7.54 8.71 3.86
N CYS A 146 -6.57 8.47 2.97
CA CYS A 146 -6.52 9.16 1.67
C CYS A 146 -7.79 8.93 0.84
N ASN A 147 -8.25 7.67 0.76
CA ASN A 147 -9.45 7.31 0.01
C ASN A 147 -10.70 7.95 0.61
N TYR A 148 -10.82 7.94 1.94
CA TYR A 148 -11.91 8.61 2.64
C TYR A 148 -11.94 10.12 2.35
N ILE A 149 -10.78 10.79 2.41
CA ILE A 149 -10.67 12.23 2.13
C ILE A 149 -11.07 12.52 0.69
N ALA A 150 -10.54 11.76 -0.28
CA ALA A 150 -10.86 11.94 -1.69
C ALA A 150 -12.36 11.75 -1.99
N GLU A 151 -12.99 10.74 -1.38
CA GLU A 151 -14.44 10.51 -1.48
C GLU A 151 -15.24 11.69 -0.92
N ARG A 152 -14.87 12.20 0.26
CA ARG A 152 -15.59 13.30 0.91
C ARG A 152 -15.34 14.66 0.29
N PHE A 153 -14.24 14.82 -0.45
CA PHE A 153 -14.00 16.01 -1.28
C PHE A 153 -14.72 15.94 -2.62
N GLU A 154 -15.46 14.86 -2.90
CA GLU A 154 -16.11 14.59 -4.18
C GLU A 154 -15.12 14.62 -5.37
N ALA A 155 -13.88 14.19 -5.12
CA ALA A 155 -12.83 14.22 -6.11
C ALA A 155 -13.09 13.25 -7.25
N LYS A 156 -12.77 13.65 -8.48
CA LYS A 156 -12.83 12.75 -9.65
C LYS A 156 -11.52 12.02 -9.90
N HIS A 157 -10.42 12.59 -9.43
CA HIS A 157 -9.10 12.02 -9.61
C HIS A 157 -8.22 12.26 -8.38
N MET A 158 -7.54 11.22 -7.91
CA MET A 158 -6.42 11.32 -7.00
C MET A 158 -5.17 10.69 -7.62
N THR A 159 -4.02 11.34 -7.50
CA THR A 159 -2.70 10.71 -7.69
C THR A 159 -1.96 10.75 -6.37
N ALA A 160 -1.27 9.67 -6.01
CA ALA A 160 -0.59 9.60 -4.72
C ALA A 160 0.73 8.85 -4.83
N SER A 161 1.71 9.26 -4.02
CA SER A 161 2.98 8.58 -3.86
C SER A 161 3.18 8.18 -2.39
N GLU A 162 3.73 6.98 -2.17
CA GLU A 162 4.03 6.51 -0.82
C GLU A 162 5.54 6.53 -0.57
N VAL A 163 5.93 7.18 0.52
CA VAL A 163 7.31 7.26 0.99
C VAL A 163 7.42 6.55 2.33
N LYS A 164 8.32 5.57 2.42
CA LYS A 164 8.70 4.94 3.69
C LYS A 164 9.55 5.90 4.51
N ARG A 165 9.17 6.15 5.76
CA ARG A 165 9.86 7.07 6.66
C ARG A 165 10.64 6.28 7.72
N GLY A 166 11.85 6.74 8.04
CA GLY A 166 12.70 6.08 9.04
C GLY A 166 13.12 4.68 8.62
N VAL A 167 13.70 4.54 7.43
CA VAL A 167 14.21 3.27 6.93
C VAL A 167 15.63 3.06 7.49
N PHE A 168 15.82 1.97 8.23
CA PHE A 168 17.12 1.63 8.82
C PHE A 168 17.63 0.30 8.28
N GLU A 169 18.83 0.33 7.69
CA GLU A 169 19.54 -0.86 7.18
C GLU A 169 20.14 -1.70 8.32
N LYS A 170 20.34 -1.10 9.49
CA LYS A 170 20.94 -1.73 10.67
C LYS A 170 20.09 -1.44 11.91
N PRO A 171 20.11 -2.33 12.92
CA PRO A 171 19.40 -2.11 14.18
C PRO A 171 19.81 -0.78 14.82
N VAL A 172 18.82 0.07 15.09
CA VAL A 172 19.04 1.39 15.72
C VAL A 172 18.89 1.24 17.23
N LYS A 173 19.80 1.86 17.99
CA LYS A 173 19.62 1.99 19.44
C LYS A 173 18.71 3.18 19.72
N VAL A 174 17.67 2.95 20.52
CA VAL A 174 16.84 4.04 21.04
C VAL A 174 17.72 4.92 21.92
N VAL A 175 17.70 6.23 21.66
CA VAL A 175 18.36 7.21 22.53
C VAL A 175 17.50 7.35 23.78
N ASN A 176 18.05 7.02 24.94
CA ASN A 176 17.40 7.26 26.21
C ASN A 176 17.59 8.74 26.57
N PHE A 177 16.50 9.47 26.75
CA PHE A 177 16.47 10.85 27.22
C PHE A 177 16.25 10.90 28.73
#